data_AF-A0A1X7T992-F1
#
_entry.id   AF-A0A1X7T992-F1
#
_cell.length_a   1.000
_cell.length_b   1.000
_cell.length_c   1.000
_cell.angle_alpha   90.00
_cell.angle_beta   90.00
_cell.angle_gamma   90.00
#
_symmetry.space_group_name_H-M   'P 1'
#
loop_
_entity.id
_entity.type
_entity.pdbx_description
1 polymer ?
#
loop_
_entity_poly.entity_id
_entity_poly.type
_entity_poly.pdbx_seq_one_letter_code
_entity_poly.pdbx_strand_id
1 'polypeptide(L)'
;PHPSPCQCLDMARSSSRDNHSSSLFSSPLSIDHLVDVIDLLKRSGYPETRWQDLGLRLGLHKNTLDAIEKNHPGDVSRCLTECLSKWLRKADNVNSKGGATFDSLSEALKSMDETAVADKLDQE
;
A
#
# COMPACT_ATOMS: atom_id res chain seq x y z
N PRO A 1 -42.91 34.95 -16.77
CA PRO A 1 -41.87 35.74 -17.45
C PRO A 1 -40.66 35.98 -16.55
N HIS A 2 -39.56 35.31 -16.88
CA HIS A 2 -38.20 35.76 -16.53
C HIS A 2 -37.98 37.20 -17.05
N PRO A 3 -37.08 38.00 -16.46
CA PRO A 3 -35.64 37.75 -16.65
C PRO A 3 -34.71 38.05 -15.44
N SER A 4 -33.59 37.32 -15.41
CA SER A 4 -32.29 37.72 -14.84
C SER A 4 -31.54 38.61 -15.87
N PRO A 5 -30.36 39.25 -15.66
CA PRO A 5 -29.23 38.83 -14.81
C PRO A 5 -28.30 39.96 -14.23
N CYS A 6 -27.19 39.52 -13.61
CA CYS A 6 -25.92 40.22 -13.30
C CYS A 6 -25.80 40.94 -11.93
N GLN A 7 -25.07 40.31 -10.97
CA GLN A 7 -23.66 40.58 -10.58
C GLN A 7 -23.58 41.65 -9.47
N CYS A 8 -22.99 41.49 -8.28
CA CYS A 8 -21.67 41.00 -7.87
C CYS A 8 -21.73 40.79 -6.32
N LEU A 9 -21.22 39.71 -5.74
CA LEU A 9 -19.86 39.52 -5.20
C LEU A 9 -19.98 39.31 -3.69
N ASP A 10 -19.96 38.05 -3.27
CA ASP A 10 -19.50 37.71 -1.93
C ASP A 10 -18.44 36.62 -2.03
N MET A 11 -17.22 37.03 -1.67
CA MET A 11 -16.10 36.16 -1.43
C MET A 11 -16.35 35.42 -0.11
N ALA A 12 -16.60 34.12 -0.18
CA ALA A 12 -16.33 33.22 0.93
C ALA A 12 -15.51 32.04 0.40
N ARG A 13 -14.21 32.15 0.65
CA ARG A 13 -13.22 31.09 0.53
C ARG A 13 -13.67 29.90 1.36
N SER A 14 -14.13 28.83 0.71
CA SER A 14 -14.15 27.49 1.30
C SER A 14 -13.42 26.54 0.37
N SER A 15 -12.19 26.21 0.75
CA SER A 15 -11.39 25.16 0.13
C SER A 15 -12.19 23.86 0.11
N SER A 16 -12.62 23.42 -1.07
CA SER A 16 -13.03 22.04 -1.31
C SER A 16 -11.94 21.35 -2.13
N ARG A 17 -10.78 21.23 -1.50
CA ARG A 17 -9.91 20.04 -1.59
C ARG A 17 -10.52 19.12 -0.52
N ASP A 18 -11.00 17.91 -0.76
CA ASP A 18 -10.68 16.87 -1.73
C ASP A 18 -11.91 15.96 -1.84
N ASN A 19 -12.44 15.72 -3.05
CA ASN A 19 -13.43 14.64 -3.26
C ASN A 19 -13.09 13.75 -4.46
N HIS A 20 -11.81 13.74 -4.86
CA HIS A 20 -11.28 12.80 -5.86
C HIS A 20 -10.31 11.76 -5.26
N SER A 21 -9.88 11.97 -4.01
CA SER A 21 -8.77 11.22 -3.40
C SER A 21 -9.15 9.80 -2.96
N SER A 22 -10.42 9.54 -2.62
CA SER A 22 -10.88 8.26 -2.08
C SER A 22 -10.93 7.12 -3.09
N SER A 23 -10.95 7.38 -4.41
CA SER A 23 -11.11 6.32 -5.43
C SER A 23 -9.78 5.71 -5.91
N LEU A 24 -8.66 6.42 -5.78
CA LEU A 24 -7.37 5.95 -6.32
C LEU A 24 -6.77 4.83 -5.45
N PHE A 25 -6.98 4.89 -4.13
CA PHE A 25 -6.38 3.92 -3.20
C PHE A 25 -7.02 2.53 -3.27
N SER A 26 -8.29 2.45 -3.66
CA SER A 26 -9.04 1.20 -3.81
C SER A 26 -8.97 0.63 -5.23
N SER A 27 -8.31 1.34 -6.16
CA SER A 27 -8.15 0.85 -7.53
C SER A 27 -7.21 -0.37 -7.57
N PRO A 28 -7.58 -1.43 -8.30
CA PRO A 28 -6.74 -2.62 -8.39
C PRO A 28 -5.43 -2.27 -9.10
N LEU A 29 -4.33 -2.51 -8.42
CA LEU A 29 -3.00 -2.40 -8.97
C LEU A 29 -2.70 -3.60 -9.86
N SER A 30 -1.87 -3.34 -10.86
CA SER A 30 -1.36 -4.30 -11.82
C SER A 30 0.16 -4.30 -11.73
N ILE A 31 0.80 -5.29 -12.36
CA ILE A 31 2.26 -5.42 -12.37
C ILE A 31 2.98 -4.16 -12.90
N ASP A 32 2.32 -3.36 -13.74
CA ASP A 32 2.84 -2.10 -14.27
C ASP A 32 3.17 -1.08 -13.16
N HIS A 33 2.40 -1.09 -12.07
CA HIS A 33 2.59 -0.20 -10.91
C HIS A 33 3.67 -0.68 -9.93
N LEU A 34 4.41 -1.75 -10.26
CA LEU A 34 5.44 -2.31 -9.37
C LEU A 34 6.50 -1.26 -8.99
N VAL A 35 6.94 -0.47 -9.97
CA VAL A 35 7.96 0.58 -9.74
C VAL A 35 7.42 1.66 -8.81
N ASP A 36 6.18 2.11 -9.02
CA ASP A 36 5.54 3.12 -8.17
C ASP A 36 5.40 2.64 -6.71
N VAL A 37 5.01 1.37 -6.52
CA VAL A 37 4.88 0.77 -5.18
C VAL A 37 6.23 0.68 -4.47
N ILE A 38 7.29 0.29 -5.19
CA ILE A 38 8.64 0.22 -4.64
C ILE A 38 9.14 1.61 -4.26
N ASP A 39 8.97 2.61 -5.13
CA ASP A 39 9.39 3.98 -4.86
C ASP A 39 8.63 4.57 -3.67
N LEU A 40 7.33 4.27 -3.55
CA LEU A 40 6.51 4.66 -2.40
C LEU A 40 7.06 4.08 -1.08
N LEU A 41 7.37 2.78 -1.04
CA LEU A 41 7.95 2.14 0.14
C LEU A 41 9.32 2.75 0.52
N LYS A 42 10.14 3.07 -0.48
CA LYS A 42 11.42 3.74 -0.26
C LYS A 42 11.23 5.15 0.30
N ARG A 43 10.29 5.92 -0.23
CA ARG A 43 9.95 7.27 0.27
C ARG A 43 9.35 7.24 1.67
N SER A 44 8.61 6.19 2.02
CA SER A 44 8.09 6.03 3.38
C SER A 44 9.15 5.54 4.38
N GLY A 45 10.39 5.30 3.94
CA GLY A 45 11.47 4.80 4.80
C GLY A 45 11.28 3.36 5.25
N TYR A 46 10.51 2.58 4.49
CA TYR A 46 10.23 1.18 4.85
C TYR A 46 11.51 0.34 4.76
N PRO A 47 11.86 -0.43 5.81
CA PRO A 47 13.04 -1.28 5.79
C PRO A 47 12.81 -2.51 4.90
N GLU A 48 13.54 -2.59 3.77
CA GLU A 48 13.43 -3.70 2.82
C GLU A 48 13.67 -5.07 3.49
N THR A 49 14.43 -5.13 4.58
CA THR A 49 14.71 -6.35 5.35
C THR A 49 13.47 -7.04 5.92
N ARG A 50 12.36 -6.30 6.11
CA ARG A 50 11.09 -6.84 6.62
C ARG A 50 10.12 -7.30 5.53
N TRP A 51 10.58 -7.42 4.27
CA TRP A 51 9.76 -7.83 3.13
C TRP A 51 8.97 -9.13 3.34
N GLN A 52 9.49 -10.07 4.12
CA GLN A 52 8.79 -11.33 4.44
C GLN A 52 7.54 -11.08 5.29
N ASP A 53 7.64 -10.25 6.33
CA ASP A 53 6.51 -9.93 7.20
C ASP A 53 5.43 -9.17 6.42
N LEU A 54 5.86 -8.23 5.56
CA LEU A 54 4.96 -7.53 4.65
C LEU A 54 4.24 -8.50 3.71
N GLY A 55 4.97 -9.40 3.07
CA GLY A 55 4.39 -10.42 2.18
C GLY A 55 3.32 -11.27 2.86
N LEU A 56 3.55 -11.70 4.11
CA LEU A 56 2.56 -12.45 4.90
C LEU A 56 1.29 -11.64 5.14
N ARG A 57 1.42 -10.35 5.51
CA ARG A 57 0.25 -9.48 5.76
C ARG A 57 -0.53 -9.17 4.49
N LEU A 58 0.17 -9.05 3.36
CA LEU A 58 -0.42 -8.90 2.03
C LEU A 58 -1.12 -10.17 1.53
N GLY A 59 -0.97 -11.32 2.22
CA GLY A 59 -1.65 -12.57 1.89
C GLY A 59 -0.83 -13.56 1.06
N LEU A 60 0.48 -13.35 0.94
CA LEU A 60 1.39 -14.34 0.36
C LEU A 60 1.67 -15.45 1.37
N HIS A 61 1.81 -16.67 0.87
CA HIS A 61 2.15 -17.81 1.72
C HIS A 61 3.64 -17.83 2.06
N LYS A 62 3.97 -18.39 3.23
CA LYS A 62 5.37 -18.58 3.65
C LYS A 62 6.19 -19.36 2.62
N ASN A 63 5.59 -20.35 1.95
CA ASN A 63 6.26 -21.10 0.88
C ASN A 63 6.64 -20.22 -0.31
N THR A 64 5.79 -19.26 -0.69
CA THR A 64 6.09 -18.30 -1.77
C THR A 64 7.25 -17.39 -1.39
N LEU A 65 7.28 -16.91 -0.14
CA LEU A 65 8.37 -16.07 0.38
C LEU A 65 9.68 -16.84 0.49
N ASP A 66 9.67 -18.06 1.02
CA ASP A 66 10.85 -18.93 1.10
C ASP A 66 11.44 -19.23 -0.29
N ALA A 67 10.58 -19.43 -1.29
CA ALA A 67 11.01 -19.60 -2.68
C ALA A 67 11.68 -18.33 -3.26
N ILE A 68 11.17 -17.14 -2.92
CA ILE A 68 11.78 -15.86 -3.33
C ILE A 68 13.17 -15.72 -2.70
N GLU A 69 13.30 -15.99 -1.40
CA GLU A 69 14.58 -15.91 -0.68
C GLU A 69 15.62 -16.87 -1.26
N LYS A 70 15.20 -18.11 -1.58
CA LYS A 70 16.08 -19.11 -2.20
C LYS A 70 16.53 -18.75 -3.61
N ASN A 71 15.68 -18.07 -4.38
CA ASN A 71 16.03 -17.62 -5.73
C ASN A 71 16.99 -16.43 -5.72
N HIS A 72 16.93 -15.59 -4.68
CA HIS A 72 17.70 -14.36 -4.56
C HIS A 72 18.41 -14.25 -3.19
N PRO A 73 19.30 -15.20 -2.85
CA PRO A 73 19.92 -15.23 -1.54
C PRO A 73 20.82 -13.99 -1.32
N GLY A 74 20.56 -13.27 -0.24
CA GLY A 74 21.32 -12.06 0.13
C GLY A 74 20.93 -10.79 -0.61
N ASP A 75 20.03 -10.86 -1.59
CA ASP A 75 19.56 -9.70 -2.37
C ASP A 75 18.17 -9.25 -1.90
N VAL A 76 18.16 -8.52 -0.77
CA VAL A 76 16.94 -8.09 -0.09
C VAL A 76 16.05 -7.22 -0.99
N SER A 77 16.65 -6.34 -1.78
CA SER A 77 15.90 -5.44 -2.68
C SER A 77 15.20 -6.23 -3.78
N ARG A 78 15.88 -7.25 -4.33
CA ARG A 78 15.28 -8.16 -5.31
C ARG A 78 14.20 -9.04 -4.70
N CYS A 79 14.39 -9.52 -3.47
CA CYS A 79 13.36 -10.24 -2.73
C CYS A 79 12.11 -9.41 -2.49
N LEU A 80 12.26 -8.15 -2.08
CA LEU A 80 11.13 -7.22 -1.93
C LEU A 80 10.42 -6.99 -3.26
N THR A 81 11.18 -6.78 -4.34
CA THR A 81 10.63 -6.59 -5.69
C THR A 81 9.79 -7.79 -6.13
N GLU A 82 10.32 -9.01 -5.97
CA GLU A 82 9.59 -10.24 -6.32
C GLU A 82 8.38 -10.49 -5.41
N CYS A 83 8.48 -10.16 -4.13
CA CYS A 83 7.37 -10.20 -3.18
C CYS A 83 6.21 -9.30 -3.66
N LEU A 84 6.50 -8.05 -3.98
CA LEU A 84 5.51 -7.10 -4.49
C LEU A 84 4.97 -7.52 -5.85
N SER A 85 5.80 -8.07 -6.73
CA SER A 85 5.39 -8.64 -8.02
C SER A 85 4.36 -9.76 -7.83
N LYS A 86 4.59 -10.69 -6.89
CA LYS A 86 3.64 -11.77 -6.56
C LYS A 86 2.35 -11.23 -5.98
N TRP A 87 2.44 -10.22 -5.11
CA TRP A 87 1.27 -9.54 -4.55
C TRP A 87 0.43 -8.83 -5.64
N LEU A 88 1.05 -8.07 -6.54
CA LEU A 88 0.38 -7.39 -7.66
C LEU A 88 -0.27 -8.37 -8.63
N ARG A 89 0.32 -9.55 -8.79
CA ARG A 89 -0.28 -10.66 -9.55
C ARG A 89 -1.39 -11.39 -8.81
N LYS A 90 -1.72 -10.95 -7.59
CA LYS A 90 -2.76 -11.51 -6.72
C LYS A 90 -2.53 -13.01 -6.45
N ALA A 91 -1.27 -13.39 -6.22
CA ALA A 91 -0.92 -14.77 -5.90
C ALA A 91 -1.51 -15.20 -4.55
N ASP A 92 -1.58 -16.51 -4.31
CA ASP A 92 -1.99 -17.09 -3.02
C ASP A 92 -3.35 -16.54 -2.53
N ASN A 93 -3.37 -15.88 -1.37
CA ASN A 93 -4.57 -15.42 -0.68
C ASN A 93 -4.74 -13.89 -0.71
N VAL A 94 -4.07 -13.20 -1.64
CA VAL A 94 -4.09 -11.74 -1.77
C VAL A 94 -5.50 -11.20 -1.95
N ASN A 95 -6.34 -11.89 -2.74
CA ASN A 95 -7.73 -11.47 -2.93
C ASN A 95 -8.56 -11.47 -1.65
N SER A 96 -8.29 -12.41 -0.73
CA SER A 96 -8.98 -12.47 0.56
C SER A 96 -8.47 -11.42 1.56
N LYS A 97 -7.33 -10.79 1.27
CA LYS A 97 -6.70 -9.72 2.07
C LYS A 97 -6.97 -8.31 1.53
N GLY A 98 -8.01 -8.14 0.71
CA GLY A 98 -8.36 -6.84 0.11
C GLY A 98 -7.77 -6.62 -1.29
N GLY A 99 -7.04 -7.60 -1.82
CA GLY A 99 -6.49 -7.56 -3.17
C GLY A 99 -5.14 -6.83 -3.26
N ALA A 100 -4.74 -6.54 -4.48
CA ALA A 100 -3.57 -5.72 -4.76
C ALA A 100 -4.01 -4.25 -4.91
N THR A 101 -4.11 -3.53 -3.80
CA THR A 101 -4.55 -2.12 -3.75
C THR A 101 -3.62 -1.31 -2.85
N PHE A 102 -3.57 0.02 -3.01
CA PHE A 102 -2.79 0.83 -2.08
C PHE A 102 -3.38 0.80 -0.66
N ASP A 103 -4.70 0.61 -0.54
CA ASP A 103 -5.38 0.49 0.74
C ASP A 103 -4.89 -0.73 1.52
N SER A 104 -4.89 -1.92 0.89
CA SER A 104 -4.36 -3.15 1.50
C SER A 104 -2.86 -3.08 1.82
N LEU A 105 -2.07 -2.38 1.00
CA LEU A 105 -0.65 -2.11 1.30
C LEU A 105 -0.51 -1.22 2.55
N SER A 106 -1.29 -0.16 2.64
CA SER A 106 -1.31 0.77 3.77
C SER A 106 -1.74 0.07 5.06
N GLU A 107 -2.79 -0.76 5.02
CA GLU A 107 -3.22 -1.59 6.14
C GLU A 107 -2.15 -2.58 6.58
N ALA A 108 -1.51 -3.27 5.63
CA ALA A 108 -0.42 -4.19 5.94
C ALA A 108 0.74 -3.49 6.66
N LEU A 109 1.17 -2.33 6.15
CA LEU A 109 2.23 -1.52 6.75
C LEU A 109 1.86 -1.06 8.16
N LYS A 110 0.65 -0.49 8.35
CA LYS A 110 0.16 -0.08 9.68
C LYS A 110 0.19 -1.23 10.67
N SER A 111 -0.27 -2.41 10.24
CA SER A 111 -0.31 -3.60 11.08
C SER A 111 1.09 -4.06 11.50
N MET A 112 2.12 -3.88 10.66
CA MET A 112 3.52 -4.16 11.00
C MET A 112 4.10 -3.20 12.04
N ASP A 113 3.68 -1.94 12.01
CA ASP A 113 4.06 -0.91 12.98
C ASP A 113 3.31 -1.10 14.31
N GLU A 114 2.00 -1.37 14.27
CA GLU A 114 1.20 -1.66 15.48
C GLU A 114 1.73 -2.88 16.23
N THR A 115 2.16 -3.94 15.51
CA THR A 115 2.78 -5.11 16.12
C THR A 115 4.12 -4.76 16.79
N ALA A 116 4.90 -3.85 16.20
CA ALA A 116 6.17 -3.40 16.78
C ALA A 116 5.99 -2.46 17.99
N VAL A 117 4.85 -1.77 18.08
CA VAL A 117 4.50 -0.92 19.22
C VAL A 117 3.91 -1.75 20.36
N ALA A 118 3.07 -2.74 20.05
CA ALA A 118 2.46 -3.63 21.05
C ALA A 118 3.51 -4.43 21.84
N ASP A 119 4.61 -4.85 21.20
CA ASP A 119 5.73 -5.56 21.83
C ASP A 119 6.46 -4.72 22.90
N LYS A 120 6.27 -3.39 22.91
CA LYS A 120 6.85 -2.49 23.92
C LYS A 120 5.99 -2.31 25.17
N LEU A 121 4.78 -2.90 25.22
CA LEU A 121 3.86 -2.77 26.36
C LEU A 121 3.78 -4.01 27.26
N ASP A 122 4.50 -5.09 26.94
CA ASP A 122 4.56 -6.35 27.72
C ASP A 122 5.92 -6.53 28.44
N GLN A 123 6.56 -5.43 28.85
CA GLN A 123 7.79 -5.45 29.65
C GLN A 123 7.70 -4.65 30.96
N GLU A 124 6.49 -4.32 31.42
CA GLU A 124 6.26 -3.71 32.75
C GLU A 124 5.79 -4.76 33.77
#